data_AF-A0A534NX71-F1
#
_entry.id   AF-A0A534NX71-F1
#
_cell.length_a   1.000
_cell.length_b   1.000
_cell.length_c   1.000
_cell.angle_alpha   90.00
_cell.angle_beta   90.00
_cell.angle_gamma   90.00
#
_symmetry.space_group_name_H-M   'P 1'
#
loop_
_entity.id
_entity.type
_entity.pdbx_description
1 polymer ?
#
loop_
_entity_poly.entity_id
_entity_poly.type
_entity_poly.pdbx_seq_one_letter_code
_entity_poly.pdbx_strand_id
1 'polypeptide(L)' 'MAVVWRGWDTQLRRTVAVKVLHAHLHSREDIRKRFDREAHAVARLHHPYILDVYDFSGPQAQPSYLVTEFIR' A
#
# COMPACT_ATOMS: atom_id res chain seq x y z
N MET A 1 -12.05 -3.91 0.40
CA MET A 1 -11.08 -4.17 1.47
C MET A 1 -9.95 -5.00 0.88
N ALA A 2 -8.73 -4.83 1.35
CA ALA A 2 -7.52 -5.34 0.72
C ALA A 2 -7.02 -6.60 1.45
N VAL A 3 -6.06 -7.31 0.86
CA VAL A 3 -5.26 -8.33 1.52
C VAL A 3 -3.87 -7.76 1.79
N VAL A 4 -3.28 -8.08 2.94
CA VAL A 4 -1.90 -7.70 3.28
C VAL A 4 -1.01 -8.93 3.21
N TRP A 5 0.03 -8.84 2.38
CA TRP A 5 1.02 -9.90 2.21
C TRP A 5 2.34 -9.53 2.86
N ARG A 6 3.07 -10.54 3.33
CA ARG A 6 4.51 -10.39 3.59
C ARG A 6 5.25 -10.45 2.26
N GLY A 7 5.93 -9.37 1.91
CA GLY A 7 6.74 -9.26 0.70
C GLY A 7 8.23 -9.27 0.99
N TRP A 8 9.01 -9.58 -0.05
CA TRP A 8 10.46 -9.39 -0.07
C TRP A 8 10.80 -8.37 -1.15
N ASP A 9 11.31 -7.21 -0.73
CA ASP A 9 11.84 -6.20 -1.63
C ASP A 9 13.19 -6.68 -2.18
N THR A 10 13.22 -7.03 -3.47
CA THR A 10 14.41 -7.60 -4.11
C THR A 10 15.51 -6.58 -4.38
N GLN A 11 15.15 -5.29 -4.49
CA GLN A 11 16.11 -4.21 -4.75
C GLN A 11 16.81 -3.80 -3.47
N LEU A 12 16.05 -3.62 -2.38
CA LEU A 12 16.59 -3.19 -1.08
C LEU A 12 16.86 -4.36 -0.13
N ARG A 13 16.55 -5.59 -0.53
CA ARG A 13 16.79 -6.83 0.24
C ARG A 13 16.23 -6.78 1.66
N ARG A 14 14.95 -6.40 1.79
CA ARG A 14 14.25 -6.30 3.08
C ARG A 14 12.83 -6.89 3.03
N THR A 15 12.33 -7.29 4.20
CA THR A 15 10.92 -7.69 4.35
C THR A 15 10.03 -6.46 4.39
N VAL A 16 8.91 -6.50 3.68
CA VAL A 16 7.92 -5.41 3.60
C VAL A 16 6.50 -5.95 3.78
N ALA A 17 5.56 -5.09 4.15
CA ALA A 17 4.13 -5.40 4.07
C ALA A 17 3.56 -4.83 2.76
N VAL A 18 2.79 -5.63 2.02
CA VAL A 18 2.20 -5.23 0.74
C VAL A 18 0.67 -5.36 0.83
N LYS A 19 -0.01 -4.22 0.94
CA LYS A 19 -1.49 -4.15 0.95
C LYS A 19 -1.97 -4.08 -0.50
N VAL A 20 -2.70 -5.09 -0.96
CA VAL A 20 -3.19 -5.22 -2.34
C VAL A 20 -4.71 -5.16 -2.37
N LEU A 21 -5.27 -4.25 -3.17
CA LEU A 21 -6.71 -4.15 -3.36
C LEU A 21 -7.25 -5.38 -4.09
N HIS A 22 -8.39 -5.92 -3.64
CA HIS A 22 -9.00 -7.07 -4.31
C HIS A 22 -9.44 -6.74 -5.74
N ALA A 23 -9.20 -7.67 -6.67
CA ALA A 23 -9.51 -7.54 -8.10
C ALA A 23 -10.94 -7.07 -8.37
N HIS A 24 -11.93 -7.63 -7.67
CA HIS A 24 -13.36 -7.31 -7.83
C HIS A 24 -13.75 -5.89 -7.38
N LEU A 25 -12.84 -5.14 -6.73
CA LEU A 25 -13.07 -3.78 -6.27
C LEU A 25 -12.41 -2.72 -7.15
N HIS A 26 -11.68 -3.11 -8.19
CA HIS A 26 -10.99 -2.18 -9.08
C HIS A 26 -11.93 -1.29 -9.90
N SER A 27 -13.10 -1.81 -10.29
CA SER A 27 -14.12 -1.06 -11.04
C SER A 27 -14.86 -0.03 -10.17
N ARG A 28 -14.67 -0.06 -8.85
CA ARG A 28 -15.34 0.81 -7.89
C ARG A 28 -14.51 2.05 -7.60
N GLU A 29 -14.87 3.14 -8.26
CA GLU A 29 -14.13 4.41 -8.19
C GLU A 29 -14.06 4.97 -6.76
N ASP A 30 -15.11 4.82 -5.96
CA ASP A 30 -15.18 5.22 -4.55
C ASP A 30 -14.09 4.54 -3.72
N ILE A 31 -13.90 3.23 -3.92
CA ILE A 31 -12.91 2.43 -3.21
C ILE A 31 -11.50 2.80 -3.66
N ARG A 32 -11.30 3.02 -4.96
CA ARG A 32 -10.00 3.40 -5.52
C ARG A 32 -9.56 4.78 -5.03
N LYS A 33 -10.48 5.76 -5.02
CA LYS A 33 -10.25 7.11 -4.45
C LYS A 33 -9.90 7.06 -2.97
N ARG A 34 -10.57 6.19 -2.20
CA ARG A 34 -10.25 6.01 -0.78
C ARG A 34 -8.87 5.40 -0.58
N PHE A 35 -8.51 4.37 -1.36
CA PHE A 35 -7.20 3.73 -1.29
C PHE A 35 -6.06 4.73 -1.59
N ASP A 36 -6.25 5.55 -2.62
CA ASP A 36 -5.32 6.63 -2.99
C ASP A 36 -5.19 7.69 -1.89
N ARG A 37 -6.31 8.13 -1.29
CA ARG A 37 -6.28 9.03 -0.14
C ARG A 37 -5.57 8.43 1.07
N GLU A 38 -5.80 7.16 1.38
CA GLU A 38 -5.13 6.47 2.50
C GLU A 38 -3.61 6.47 2.29
N ALA A 39 -3.14 6.13 1.09
CA ALA A 39 -1.72 6.14 0.75
C ALA A 39 -1.09 7.53 0.92
N HIS A 40 -1.72 8.57 0.34
CA HIS A 40 -1.22 9.94 0.45
C HIS A 40 -1.28 10.51 1.87
N ALA A 41 -2.29 10.13 2.66
CA ALA A 41 -2.41 10.57 4.04
C ALA A 41 -1.28 10.00 4.90
N VAL A 42 -1.01 8.69 4.81
CA VAL A 42 0.05 8.05 5.59
C VAL A 42 1.44 8.50 5.12
N ALA A 43 1.65 8.67 3.81
CA ALA A 43 2.93 9.13 3.26
C ALA A 43 3.36 10.53 3.73
N ARG A 44 2.45 11.33 4.30
CA ARG A 44 2.75 12.65 4.88
C ARG A 44 3.10 12.60 6.37
N LEU A 45 2.97 11.43 7.01
CA LEU A 45 3.20 11.26 8.43
C LEU A 45 4.59 10.65 8.64
N HIS A 46 5.41 11.32 9.44
CA HIS A 46 6.70 10.80 9.89
C HIS A 46 6.73 10.83 11.42
N HIS A 47 6.59 9.65 12.03
CA HIS A 47 6.54 9.52 13.48
C HIS A 47 6.99 8.12 13.91
N PRO A 48 7.70 7.94 15.04
CA PRO A 48 8.17 6.62 15.51
C PRO A 48 7.09 5.54 15.74
N TYR A 49 5.81 5.91 15.72
CA TYR A 49 4.67 5.00 15.94
C TYR A 49 3.73 4.94 14.74
N ILE A 50 4.17 5.46 13.60
CA ILE A 50 3.46 5.39 12.33
C ILE A 50 4.43 4.75 11.34
N LEU A 51 4.02 3.63 10.76
CA LEU A 51 4.80 2.91 9.76
C LEU A 51 5.10 3.79 8.55
N ASP A 52 6.29 3.61 7.98
CA ASP A 52 6.67 4.29 6.76
C ASP A 52 6.05 3.64 5.51
N VAL A 53 5.65 4.50 4.56
CA VAL A 53 5.26 4.09 3.20
C VAL A 53 6.51 4.07 2.32
N TYR A 54 6.76 2.96 1.65
CA TYR A 54 7.92 2.80 0.76
C TYR A 54 7.59 2.98 -0.70
N ASP A 55 6.43 2.49 -1.14
CA ASP A 55 5.98 2.59 -2.52
C ASP A 55 4.45 2.47 -2.61
N PHE A 56 3.86 2.97 -3.68
CA PHE A 56 2.43 2.92 -3.94
C PHE A 56 2.18 2.80 -5.44
N SER A 57 1.28 1.89 -5.80
CA SER A 57 0.83 1.78 -7.18
C SER A 57 0.04 3.03 -7.55
N GLY A 58 0.39 3.72 -8.64
CA GLY A 58 -0.40 4.86 -9.10
C GLY A 58 -1.90 4.54 -9.29
N PRO A 59 -2.79 5.54 -9.35
CA PRO A 59 -4.25 5.33 -9.26
C PRO A 59 -4.80 4.33 -10.28
N GLN A 60 -4.23 4.29 -11.48
CA GLN A 60 -4.65 3.45 -12.61
C GLN A 60 -4.01 2.05 -12.63
N ALA A 61 -3.10 1.75 -11.71
CA ALA A 61 -2.40 0.47 -11.67
C ALA A 61 -3.34 -0.68 -11.28
N GLN A 62 -3.15 -1.83 -11.94
CA GLN A 62 -3.86 -3.07 -11.67
C GLN A 62 -2.86 -4.23 -11.61
N PRO A 63 -2.63 -4.83 -10.42
CA PRO A 63 -3.32 -4.56 -9.15
C PRO A 63 -2.89 -3.23 -8.51
N SER A 64 -3.77 -2.68 -7.67
CA SER A 64 -3.44 -1.51 -6.85
C SER A 64 -2.83 -1.99 -5.54
N TYR A 65 -1.64 -1.48 -5.19
CA TYR A 65 -0.86 -1.89 -4.04
C TYR A 65 -0.29 -0.69 -3.26
N LEU A 66 0.00 -0.92 -1.98
CA LEU A 66 0.74 -0.03 -1.10
C LEU A 66 1.80 -0.87 -0.38
N VAL A 67 3.07 -0.48 -0.48
CA VAL A 67 4.21 -1.12 0.15
C VAL A 67 4.63 -0.30 1.36
N THR A 68 4.76 -0.95 2.51
CA THR A 68 5.09 -0.29 3.76
C THR A 68 6.11 -1.07 4.57
N GLU A 69 6.56 -0.47 5.67
CA GLU A 69 7.29 -1.16 6.72
C GLU A 69 6.56 -2.43 7.17
N PHE A 70 7.35 -3.48 7.42
CA PHE A 70 6.88 -4.73 8.01
C PHE A 70 7.15 -4.72 9.52
N ILE A 71 6.11 -4.52 10.31
CA ILE A 71 6.17 -4.59 11.78
C ILE A 71 6.08 -6.06 12.21
N ARG A 72 7.01 -6.49 13.08
CA ARG A 72 7.09 -7.85 13.61
C ARG A 72 6.38 -8.00 14.95
#